data_AF-L1P5B4-F1
#
_entry.id   AF-L1P5B4-F1
#
_cell.length_a   1.000
_cell.length_b   1.000
_cell.length_c   1.000
_cell.angle_alpha   90.00
_cell.angle_beta   90.00
_cell.angle_gamma   90.00
#
_symmetry.space_group_name_H-M   'P 1'
#
loop_
_entity.id
_entity.type
_entity.pdbx_description
1 polymer ?
#
loop_
_entity_poly.entity_id
_entity_poly.type
_entity_poly.pdbx_seq_one_letter_code
_entity_poly.pdbx_strand_id
1 'polypeptide(L)' 'MAREIQPTPVLEGQDAIDFLIKLETYPQYLKEKGIVLSRKKIEESAKYFKSFFKKEEEKSENK' A
#
# COMPACT_ATOMS: atom_id res chain seq x y z
N MET A 1 6.69 -31.68 10.83
CA MET A 1 5.28 -31.68 11.29
C MET A 1 4.52 -30.68 10.43
N ALA A 2 3.39 -31.06 9.83
CA ALA A 2 2.58 -30.12 9.04
C ALA A 2 1.93 -29.10 9.99
N ARG A 3 1.95 -27.81 9.62
CA ARG A 3 1.24 -26.78 10.40
C ARG A 3 -0.26 -26.90 10.12
N GLU A 4 -1.06 -26.77 11.17
CA GLU A 4 -2.51 -26.75 11.06
C GLU A 4 -2.94 -25.52 10.24
N ILE A 5 -3.70 -25.74 9.17
CA ILE A 5 -4.20 -24.65 8.31
C ILE A 5 -5.51 -24.18 8.93
N GLN A 6 -5.50 -22.98 9.51
CA GLN A 6 -6.73 -22.35 9.95
C GLN A 6 -7.61 -21.99 8.74
N PRO A 7 -8.95 -22.11 8.85
CA PRO A 7 -9.85 -21.69 7.79
C PRO A 7 -9.68 -20.18 7.53
N THR A 8 -9.81 -19.80 6.27
CA THR A 8 -9.79 -18.38 5.90
C THR A 8 -10.95 -17.68 6.60
N PRO A 9 -10.70 -16.60 7.38
CA PRO A 9 -11.80 -15.86 8.00
C PRO A 9 -12.69 -15.27 6.91
N VAL A 10 -14.00 -15.50 7.04
CA VAL A 10 -15.03 -14.97 6.15
C VAL A 10 -15.78 -13.88 6.89
N LEU A 11 -16.06 -12.77 6.21
CA LEU A 11 -16.92 -11.71 6.75
C LEU A 11 -18.37 -12.15 6.59
N GLU A 12 -19.11 -12.24 7.69
CA GLU A 12 -20.52 -12.64 7.69
C GLU A 12 -21.37 -11.64 8.47
N GLY A 13 -22.64 -11.51 8.08
CA GLY A 13 -23.60 -10.65 8.77
C GLY A 13 -23.17 -9.17 8.82
N GLN A 14 -23.15 -8.60 10.03
CA GLN A 14 -22.88 -7.18 10.24
C GLN A 14 -21.46 -6.79 9.82
N ASP A 15 -20.47 -7.67 10.02
CA ASP A 15 -19.07 -7.39 9.67
C ASP A 15 -18.89 -7.17 8.17
N ALA A 16 -19.64 -7.88 7.34
CA ALA A 16 -19.64 -7.70 5.89
C ALA A 16 -20.25 -6.34 5.50
N ILE A 17 -21.32 -5.92 6.17
CA ILE A 17 -21.98 -4.64 5.92
C ILE A 17 -21.05 -3.48 6.30
N ASP A 18 -20.43 -3.56 7.49
CA ASP A 18 -19.51 -2.55 7.98
C ASP A 18 -18.28 -2.41 7.07
N PHE A 19 -17.78 -3.53 6.54
CA PHE A 19 -16.72 -3.52 5.55
C PHE A 19 -17.11 -2.80 4.26
N LEU A 20 -18.34 -3.01 3.75
CA LEU A 20 -18.83 -2.32 2.56
C LEU A 20 -18.97 -0.82 2.78
N ILE A 21 -19.52 -0.38 3.92
CA ILE A 21 -19.61 1.04 4.29
C ILE A 21 -18.21 1.68 4.39
N LYS A 22 -17.25 0.93 4.94
CA LYS A 22 -15.85 1.37 4.99
C LYS A 22 -15.23 1.51 3.60
N LEU A 23 -15.57 0.63 2.66
CA LEU A 23 -15.11 0.74 1.27
C LEU A 23 -15.69 1.97 0.57
N GLU A 24 -16.95 2.29 0.81
CA GLU A 24 -17.61 3.47 0.23
C GLU A 24 -16.91 4.77 0.64
N THR A 25 -16.50 4.86 1.91
CA THR A 25 -15.81 6.03 2.47
C THR A 25 -14.29 5.99 2.30
N TYR A 26 -13.74 4.91 1.73
CA TYR A 26 -12.30 4.70 1.59
C TYR A 26 -11.57 5.79 0.79
N PRO A 27 -12.12 6.31 -0.33
CA PRO A 27 -11.46 7.38 -1.07
C PRO A 27 -11.30 8.67 -0.25
N GLN A 28 -12.28 9.01 0.59
CA GLN A 28 -12.25 10.17 1.49
C GLN A 28 -11.19 9.97 2.56
N TYR A 29 -11.17 8.78 3.20
CA TYR A 29 -10.14 8.41 4.16
C TYR A 29 -8.72 8.58 3.59
N LEU A 30 -8.49 8.13 2.35
CA LEU A 30 -7.18 8.29 1.70
C LEU A 30 -6.83 9.76 1.46
N LYS A 31 -7.79 10.59 1.04
CA LYS A 31 -7.59 12.03 0.87
C LYS A 31 -7.22 12.71 2.19
N GLU A 32 -7.90 12.39 3.29
CA GLU A 32 -7.59 12.91 4.64
C GLU A 32 -6.17 12.54 5.09
N LYS A 33 -5.70 11.35 4.71
CA LYS A 33 -4.33 10.90 4.96
C LYS A 33 -3.29 11.46 3.98
N GLY A 34 -3.70 12.31 3.04
CA GLY A 34 -2.81 12.87 2.00
C GLY A 34 -2.40 11.85 0.93
N ILE A 35 -3.03 10.68 0.90
CA ILE A 35 -2.76 9.61 -0.07
C ILE A 35 -3.61 9.86 -1.31
N VAL A 36 -2.97 10.05 -2.46
CA VAL A 36 -3.65 10.25 -3.73
C VAL A 36 -3.55 8.98 -4.57
N LEU A 37 -4.70 8.33 -4.82
CA LEU A 37 -4.83 7.19 -5.76
C LEU A 37 -4.77 7.65 -7.23
N SER A 38 -3.73 8.39 -7.60
CA SER A 38 -3.44 8.74 -8.98
C SER A 38 -2.20 7.99 -9.42
N ARG A 39 -2.35 7.12 -10.44
CA ARG A 39 -1.23 6.37 -11.02
C ARG A 39 -0.03 7.28 -11.32
N LYS A 40 -0.28 8.44 -11.92
CA LYS A 40 0.77 9.42 -12.25
C LYS A 40 1.51 9.91 -10.99
N LYS A 41 0.79 10.29 -9.94
CA LYS A 41 1.41 10.76 -8.69
C LYS A 41 2.19 9.66 -7.97
N ILE A 42 1.69 8.42 -8.02
CA ILE A 42 2.38 7.25 -7.46
C ILE A 42 3.69 6.98 -8.24
N GLU A 43 3.66 7.07 -9.57
CA GLU A 43 4.87 6.92 -10.38
C GLU A 43 5.89 8.05 -10.13
N GLU A 44 5.42 9.30 -9.97
CA GLU A 44 6.27 10.45 -9.62
C GLU A 44 6.91 10.27 -8.23
N SER A 45 6.14 9.89 -7.22
CA SER A 45 6.66 9.67 -5.86
C SER A 45 7.63 8.49 -5.81
N ALA A 46 7.35 7.39 -6.54
CA ALA A 46 8.25 6.25 -6.65
C ALA A 46 9.58 6.62 -7.33
N LYS A 47 9.54 7.42 -8.40
CA LYS A 47 10.75 7.93 -9.07
C LYS A 47 11.58 8.81 -8.14
N TYR A 48 10.93 9.72 -7.42
CA TYR A 48 11.58 10.58 -6.42
C TYR A 48 12.23 9.73 -5.32
N PHE A 49 11.51 8.76 -4.76
CA PHE A 49 12.04 7.86 -3.74
C PHE A 49 13.26 7.07 -4.24
N LYS A 50 13.19 6.51 -5.45
CA LYS A 50 14.31 5.79 -6.08
C LYS A 50 15.56 6.67 -6.27
N SER A 51 15.38 7.98 -6.46
CA SER A 51 16.52 8.91 -6.64
C SER A 51 17.41 9.04 -5.39
N PHE A 52 16.89 8.79 -4.19
CA PHE A 52 17.70 8.82 -2.97
C PHE A 52 18.74 7.69 -2.94
N PHE A 53 18.39 6.53 -3.50
CA PHE A 53 19.25 5.34 -3.50
C PHE A 53 20.24 5.31 -4.66
N LYS A 54 19.99 6.05 -5.75
CA LYS A 54 20.89 6.10 -6.92
C LYS A 54 22.27 6.72 -6.63
N LYS A 55 22.41 7.50 -5.55
CA LYS A 55 23.69 8.17 -5.23
C LYS A 55 24.74 7.25 -4.59
N GLU A 56 24.38 6.06 -4.13
CA GLU A 56 25.33 5.15 -3.48
C GLU A 56 26.06 4.23 -4.46
N GLU A 57 25.44 3.83 -5.58
CA GLU A 57 26.05 2.92 -6.56
C GLU A 57 27.21 3.61 -7.32
N GLU A 58 27.07 4.88 -7.71
CA GLU A 58 28.11 5.63 -8.46
C GLU A 58 29.36 5.97 -7.63
N LYS A 59 29.30 5.87 -6.29
CA LYS A 59 30.48 6.08 -5.41
C LYS A 59 31.28 4.82 -5.14
N SER A 60 30.76 3.65 -5.51
CA SER A 60 31.41 2.36 -5.23
C SER A 60 32.26 1.81 -6.39
N GLU A 61 32.24 2.44 -7.56
CA GLU A 61 33.00 2.02 -8.75
C GLU A 61 34.34 2.75 -8.96
N ASN A 62 34.71 3.67 -8.06
CA ASN A 62 36.05 4.28 -8.04
C ASN A 62 36.75 3.96 -6.72
N LYS A 63 37.27 2.74 -6.58
CA LYS A 63 38.27 2.42 -5.56
C LYS A 63 39.26 1.37 -6.04
#